data_AF-A0A7V6TYZ5-F1
#
_entry.id   AF-A0A7V6TYZ5-F1
#
_cell.length_a   1.000
_cell.length_b   1.000
_cell.length_c   1.000
_cell.angle_alpha   90.00
_cell.angle_beta   90.00
_cell.angle_gamma   90.00
#
_symmetry.space_group_name_H-M   'P 1'
#
loop_
_entity.id
_entity.type
_entity.pdbx_description
1 polymer ?
#
loop_
_entity_poly.entity_id
_entity_poly.type
_entity_poly.pdbx_seq_one_letter_code
_entity_poly.pdbx_strand_id
1 'polypeptide(L)'
;VVIGLIAKRIGIAKRYAAYVIATNWGSALISWIFAPITLLQLFFPGRTDVATLFAFIMFGISVVLSYRLTFIALQRPHAYAAPFFACIFFGSLFLTVLLQNLLGIGFEPHAY
;
A
#
# COMPACT_ATOMS: atom_id res chain seq x y z
N VAL A 1 8.98 4.01 -10.10
CA VAL A 1 9.83 4.05 -11.32
C VAL A 1 9.09 3.52 -12.55
N VAL A 2 8.66 2.25 -12.58
CA VAL A 2 7.98 1.63 -13.74
C VAL A 2 6.82 2.47 -14.29
N ILE A 3 5.93 2.95 -13.40
CA ILE A 3 4.81 3.81 -13.79
C ILE A 3 5.25 5.10 -14.48
N GLY A 4 6.37 5.69 -14.06
CA GLY A 4 6.94 6.87 -14.70
C GLY A 4 7.39 6.58 -16.13
N LEU A 5 8.02 5.44 -16.36
CA LEU A 5 8.48 5.02 -17.69
C LEU A 5 7.33 4.83 -18.68
N ILE A 6 6.17 4.37 -18.20
CA ILE A 6 4.99 4.14 -19.05
C ILE A 6 3.93 5.25 -18.93
N ALA A 7 4.16 6.29 -18.14
CA ALA A 7 3.14 7.31 -17.81
C ALA A 7 2.54 7.98 -19.05
N LYS A 8 3.34 8.20 -20.10
CA LYS A 8 2.87 8.73 -21.39
C LYS A 8 1.96 7.74 -22.11
N ARG A 9 2.33 6.44 -22.13
CA ARG A 9 1.58 5.38 -22.83
C ARG A 9 0.23 5.11 -22.18
N ILE A 10 0.16 5.16 -20.86
CA ILE A 10 -1.09 4.93 -20.11
C ILE A 10 -1.90 6.23 -19.90
N GLY A 11 -1.44 7.36 -20.42
CA GLY A 11 -2.21 8.62 -20.45
C GLY A 11 -2.25 9.41 -19.13
N ILE A 12 -1.27 9.22 -18.24
CA ILE A 12 -1.18 9.94 -16.95
C ILE A 12 0.00 10.92 -16.85
N ALA A 13 0.79 11.11 -17.90
CA ALA A 13 2.01 11.94 -17.85
C ALA A 13 1.80 13.32 -17.21
N LYS A 14 0.68 14.01 -17.51
CA LYS A 14 0.34 15.33 -16.93
C LYS A 14 0.07 15.30 -15.42
N ARG A 15 -0.36 14.15 -14.89
CA ARG A 15 -0.72 13.96 -13.47
C ARG A 15 0.28 13.07 -12.73
N TYR A 16 1.29 12.53 -13.41
CA TYR A 16 2.24 11.58 -12.83
C TYR A 16 2.97 12.17 -11.62
N ALA A 17 3.51 13.39 -11.74
CA ALA A 17 4.19 14.05 -10.61
C ALA A 17 3.24 14.25 -9.42
N ALA A 18 2.04 14.79 -9.67
CA ALA A 18 1.02 14.97 -8.63
C ALA A 18 0.62 13.64 -7.96
N TYR A 19 0.47 12.57 -8.75
CA TYR A 19 0.21 11.22 -8.24
C TYR A 19 1.35 10.73 -7.34
N VAL A 20 2.59 10.80 -7.80
CA VAL A 20 3.76 10.36 -7.00
C VAL A 20 3.86 11.14 -5.70
N ILE A 21 3.79 12.47 -5.75
CA ILE A 21 3.85 13.34 -4.57
C ILE A 21 2.71 12.99 -3.60
N ALA A 22 1.47 12.93 -4.09
CA ALA A 22 0.32 12.59 -3.27
C ALA A 22 0.48 11.21 -2.63
N THR A 23 0.90 10.19 -3.39
CA THR A 23 1.09 8.85 -2.85
C THR A 23 2.21 8.78 -1.83
N ASN A 24 3.31 9.51 -1.99
CA ASN A 24 4.43 9.50 -1.05
C ASN A 24 4.06 10.14 0.29
N TRP A 25 3.46 11.33 0.27
CA TRP A 25 3.00 12.01 1.49
C TRP A 25 1.80 11.31 2.11
N GLY A 26 0.86 10.88 1.29
CA GLY A 26 -0.32 10.15 1.73
C GLY A 26 0.04 8.80 2.34
N SER A 27 0.98 8.05 1.77
CA SER A 27 1.42 6.78 2.34
C SER A 27 2.08 6.97 3.70
N ALA A 28 2.87 8.03 3.89
CA ALA A 28 3.47 8.32 5.19
C ALA A 28 2.40 8.51 6.28
N LEU A 29 1.36 9.29 6.00
CA LEU A 29 0.22 9.49 6.92
C LEU A 29 -0.56 8.18 7.16
N ILE A 30 -0.81 7.41 6.10
CA ILE A 30 -1.51 6.13 6.19
C ILE A 30 -0.69 5.13 7.02
N SER A 31 0.64 5.12 6.95
CA SER A 31 1.49 4.26 7.78
C SER A 31 1.34 4.56 9.28
N TRP A 32 1.12 5.82 9.65
CA TRP A 32 0.88 6.20 11.05
C TRP A 32 -0.44 5.67 11.62
N ILE A 33 -1.39 5.25 10.77
CA ILE A 33 -2.63 4.57 11.22
C ILE A 33 -2.32 3.24 11.93
N PHE A 34 -1.16 2.64 11.68
CA PHE A 34 -0.73 1.41 12.34
C PHE A 34 -0.02 1.64 13.68
N ALA A 35 0.31 2.89 14.04
CA ALA A 35 0.97 3.20 15.32
C ALA A 35 0.17 2.72 16.55
N PRO A 36 -1.17 2.82 16.61
CA PRO A 36 -1.95 2.27 17.72
C PRO A 36 -1.74 0.76 17.94
N ILE A 37 -1.53 -0.01 16.88
CA ILE A 37 -1.25 -1.45 16.99
C ILE A 37 0.10 -1.67 17.67
N THR A 38 1.12 -0.89 17.28
CA THR A 38 2.44 -0.98 17.92
C THR A 38 2.41 -0.56 19.38
N LEU A 39 1.61 0.45 19.74
CA LEU A 39 1.43 0.87 21.13
C LEU A 39 0.68 -0.19 21.95
N LEU A 40 -0.36 -0.81 21.37
CA LEU A 40 -1.08 -1.92 22.01
C LEU A 40 -0.16 -3.10 22.30
N GLN A 41 0.68 -3.48 21.34
CA GLN A 41 1.65 -4.57 21.53
C GLN A 41 2.73 -4.22 22.57
N LEU A 42 3.15 -2.95 22.63
CA LEU A 42 4.14 -2.46 23.59
C LEU A 42 3.62 -2.47 25.03
N PHE A 43 2.40 -1.95 25.26
CA PHE A 43 1.84 -1.80 26.60
C PHE A 43 1.06 -3.01 27.09
N PHE A 44 0.57 -3.87 26.18
CA PHE A 44 -0.21 -5.06 26.50
C PHE A 44 0.37 -6.31 25.82
N PRO A 45 1.61 -6.70 26.17
CA PRO A 45 2.22 -7.90 25.61
C PRO A 45 1.36 -9.14 25.92
N GLY A 46 1.13 -9.99 24.92
CA GLY A 46 0.32 -11.21 25.05
C GLY A 46 -1.14 -11.11 24.57
N ARG A 47 -1.65 -9.91 24.21
CA ARG A 47 -2.98 -9.74 23.61
C ARG A 47 -2.95 -9.75 22.08
N THR A 48 -2.42 -10.83 21.50
CA THR A 48 -2.19 -10.95 20.05
C THR A 48 -3.47 -10.89 19.23
N ASP A 49 -4.58 -11.43 19.72
CA ASP A 49 -5.83 -11.50 18.96
C ASP A 49 -6.45 -10.12 18.73
N VAL A 50 -6.42 -9.25 19.75
CA VAL A 50 -6.92 -7.87 19.65
C VAL A 50 -6.04 -7.06 18.69
N ALA A 51 -4.72 -7.18 18.82
CA ALA A 51 -3.78 -6.51 17.91
C ALA A 51 -3.97 -6.95 16.46
N THR A 52 -4.24 -8.25 16.24
CA THR A 52 -4.50 -8.83 14.92
C THR A 52 -5.81 -8.29 14.32
N LEU A 53 -6.89 -8.25 15.10
CA LEU A 53 -8.16 -7.65 14.65
C LEU A 53 -7.99 -6.18 14.27
N PHE A 54 -7.29 -5.40 15.09
CA PHE A 54 -6.97 -4.01 14.77
C PHE A 54 -6.15 -3.90 13.50
N ALA A 55 -5.15 -4.77 13.29
CA ALA A 55 -4.36 -4.79 12.07
C ALA A 55 -5.22 -5.03 10.82
N PHE A 56 -6.17 -5.96 10.86
CA PHE A 56 -7.09 -6.19 9.74
C PHE A 56 -7.98 -4.97 9.46
N ILE A 57 -8.53 -4.33 10.48
CA ILE A 57 -9.36 -3.14 10.32
C ILE A 57 -8.54 -1.98 9.73
N MET A 58 -7.37 -1.70 10.30
CA MET A 58 -6.48 -0.64 9.83
C MET A 58 -5.97 -0.92 8.42
N PHE A 59 -5.75 -2.18 8.05
CA PHE A 59 -5.45 -2.58 6.69
C PHE A 59 -6.61 -2.32 5.73
N GLY A 60 -7.84 -2.66 6.10
CA GLY A 60 -9.02 -2.32 5.29
C GLY A 60 -9.14 -0.80 5.06
N ILE A 61 -8.97 -0.02 6.13
CA ILE A 61 -8.99 1.45 6.06
C ILE A 61 -7.86 1.96 5.15
N SER A 62 -6.64 1.43 5.29
CA SER A 62 -5.50 1.87 4.48
C SER A 62 -5.72 1.60 2.99
N VAL A 63 -6.33 0.47 2.63
CA VAL A 63 -6.70 0.14 1.24
C VAL A 63 -7.71 1.15 0.71
N VAL A 64 -8.77 1.44 1.46
CA VAL A 64 -9.82 2.39 1.06
C VAL A 64 -9.22 3.80 0.89
N LEU A 65 -8.44 4.28 1.85
CA LEU A 65 -7.80 5.60 1.78
C LEU A 65 -6.80 5.69 0.61
N SER A 66 -6.03 4.64 0.36
CA SER A 66 -5.08 4.58 -0.76
C SER A 66 -5.79 4.63 -2.11
N TYR A 67 -6.94 3.96 -2.24
CA TYR A 67 -7.77 4.07 -3.44
C TYR A 67 -8.33 5.48 -3.61
N ARG A 68 -8.88 6.07 -2.54
CA ARG A 68 -9.42 7.45 -2.57
C ARG A 68 -8.35 8.45 -2.97
N LEU A 69 -7.14 8.32 -2.43
CA LEU A 69 -5.99 9.14 -2.78
C LEU A 69 -5.62 8.99 -4.27
N THR A 70 -5.58 7.75 -4.77
CA THR A 70 -5.30 7.46 -6.19
C THR A 70 -6.35 8.11 -7.11
N PHE A 71 -7.64 7.98 -6.76
CA PHE A 71 -8.73 8.58 -7.52
C PHE A 71 -8.63 10.11 -7.59
N ILE A 72 -8.39 10.76 -6.45
CA ILE A 72 -8.26 12.23 -6.37
C ILE A 72 -7.02 12.71 -7.11
N ALA A 73 -5.87 12.04 -6.93
CA ALA A 73 -4.60 12.48 -7.50
C ALA A 73 -4.56 12.30 -9.02
N LEU A 74 -5.19 11.25 -9.56
CA LEU A 74 -5.27 11.05 -11.01
C LEU A 74 -6.28 11.97 -11.69
N GLN A 75 -7.32 12.43 -10.96
CA GLN A 75 -8.44 13.19 -11.53
C GLN A 75 -9.04 12.52 -12.77
N ARG A 76 -9.27 11.20 -12.67
CA ARG A 76 -9.84 10.34 -13.71
C ARG A 76 -11.11 9.67 -13.18
N PRO A 77 -12.04 9.26 -14.06
CA PRO A 77 -13.24 8.55 -13.64
C PRO A 77 -12.89 7.23 -12.94
N HIS A 78 -13.79 6.71 -12.11
CA HIS A 78 -13.62 5.44 -11.39
C HIS A 78 -13.29 4.26 -12.31
N ALA A 79 -13.87 4.25 -13.53
CA ALA A 79 -13.59 3.25 -14.54
C ALA A 79 -12.09 3.17 -14.95
N TYR A 80 -11.33 4.24 -14.77
CA TYR A 80 -9.88 4.24 -14.95
C TYR A 80 -9.13 4.04 -13.64
N ALA A 81 -9.53 4.77 -12.58
CA ALA A 81 -8.80 4.79 -11.32
C ALA A 81 -8.84 3.45 -10.57
N ALA A 82 -9.95 2.73 -10.62
CA ALA A 82 -10.10 1.43 -9.94
C ALA A 82 -9.18 0.34 -10.51
N PRO A 83 -9.19 0.03 -11.83
CA PRO A 83 -8.26 -0.94 -12.38
C PRO A 83 -6.81 -0.48 -12.25
N PHE A 84 -6.52 0.82 -12.40
CA PHE A 84 -5.19 1.35 -12.14
C PHE A 84 -4.74 1.04 -10.71
N PHE A 85 -5.56 1.37 -9.71
CA PHE A 85 -5.26 1.09 -8.31
C PHE A 85 -5.06 -0.40 -8.05
N ALA A 86 -5.94 -1.26 -8.59
CA ALA A 86 -5.82 -2.71 -8.46
C ALA A 86 -4.49 -3.22 -9.05
N CYS A 87 -4.11 -2.76 -10.25
CA CYS A 87 -2.83 -3.12 -10.86
C CYS A 87 -1.62 -2.69 -10.00
N ILE A 88 -1.66 -1.49 -9.43
CA ILE A 88 -0.58 -1.02 -8.54
C ILE A 88 -0.56 -1.83 -7.25
N PHE A 89 -1.72 -2.05 -6.63
CA PHE A 89 -1.85 -2.76 -5.37
C PHE A 89 -1.37 -4.21 -5.49
N PHE A 90 -1.97 -5.00 -6.39
CA PHE A 90 -1.55 -6.38 -6.62
C PHE A 90 -0.15 -6.49 -7.23
N GLY A 91 0.22 -5.56 -8.12
CA GLY A 91 1.56 -5.49 -8.67
C GLY A 91 2.62 -5.26 -7.58
N SER A 92 2.31 -4.45 -6.57
CA SER A 92 3.21 -4.22 -5.44
C SER A 92 3.36 -5.45 -4.55
N LEU A 93 2.26 -6.17 -4.27
CA LEU A 93 2.30 -7.43 -3.52
C LEU A 93 3.11 -8.49 -4.25
N PHE A 94 2.82 -8.67 -5.55
CA PHE A 94 3.55 -9.60 -6.41
C PHE A 94 5.04 -9.27 -6.45
N LEU A 95 5.40 -8.00 -6.69
CA LEU A 95 6.80 -7.59 -6.74
C LEU A 95 7.50 -7.78 -5.40
N THR A 96 6.82 -7.51 -4.29
CA THR A 96 7.39 -7.72 -2.94
C THR A 96 7.70 -9.19 -2.70
N VAL A 97 6.75 -10.10 -2.98
CA VAL A 97 6.96 -11.55 -2.83
C VAL A 97 8.05 -12.05 -3.77
N LEU A 98 8.05 -11.59 -5.02
CA LEU A 98 9.07 -11.94 -6.00
C LEU A 98 10.47 -11.54 -5.51
N LEU A 99 10.63 -10.29 -5.06
CA LEU A 99 11.91 -9.79 -4.54
C LEU A 99 12.33 -10.51 -3.26
N GLN A 100 11.39 -10.82 -2.36
CA GLN A 100 11.66 -11.60 -1.16
C GLN A 100 12.26 -12.97 -1.49
N ASN A 101 11.70 -13.67 -2.48
CA ASN A 101 12.20 -14.95 -2.95
C ASN A 101 13.56 -14.83 -3.64
N LEU A 102 13.73 -13.85 -4.54
CA LEU A 102 14.98 -13.66 -5.28
C LEU A 102 16.15 -13.25 -4.38
N LEU A 103 15.88 -12.52 -3.30
CA LEU A 103 16.89 -12.03 -2.36
C LEU A 103 17.07 -12.95 -1.15
N GLY A 104 16.26 -13.99 -1.00
CA GLY A 104 16.31 -14.89 0.15
C GLY A 104 15.93 -14.23 1.48
N ILE A 105 15.13 -13.15 1.43
CA ILE A 105 14.66 -12.38 2.61
C ILE A 105 13.19 -12.66 2.96
N GLY A 106 12.60 -13.67 2.31
CA GLY A 106 11.23 -14.11 2.56
C GLY A 106 11.09 -14.90 3.87
N PHE A 107 9.84 -15.19 4.24
CA PHE A 107 9.54 -16.02 5.40
C PHE A 107 10.11 -17.44 5.20
N GLU A 108 11.13 -17.81 5.97
CA GLU A 108 11.58 -19.19 6.09
C GLU A 108 10.50 -20.01 6.82
N PRO A 109 9.89 -21.03 6.19
CA PRO A 109 8.88 -21.87 6.84
C PRO A 109 9.45 -22.77 7.95
N HIS A 110 10.77 -22.85 8.09
CA HIS A 110 11.48 -23.85 8.91
C HIS A 110 12.37 -23.26 10.01
N ALA A 111 12.12 -22.03 10.46
CA ALA A 111 12.91 -21.42 11.54
C ALA A 111 12.54 -21.90 12.96
N TYR A 112 11.73 -22.96 13.12
CA TYR A 112 11.45 -23.63 14.39
C TYR A 112 11.37 -25.14 14.21
#